data_AF-A0A6N3CI31-F1
#
_entry.id   AF-A0A6N3CI31-F1
#
_cell.length_a   1.000
_cell.length_b   1.000
_cell.length_c   1.000
_cell.angle_alpha   90.00
_cell.angle_beta   90.00
_cell.angle_gamma   90.00
#
_symmetry.space_group_name_H-M   'P 1'
#
loop_
_entity.id
_entity.type
_entity.pdbx_description
1 polymer ?
#
loop_
_entity_poly.entity_id
_entity_poly.type
_entity_poly.pdbx_seq_one_letter_code
_entity_poly.pdbx_strand_id
1 'polypeptide(L)'
;MYLKDIDLRELYRKWKKNLKQFRGFYRSTPFVTLQDYDDFKLKWCEQGKYDELAENILLHINEGTLCIVDLPFDVIIDIALVFNNKYRIKPVLNINMFFNEHGIIGTEDNISKLINNSLMIEDINTDKFIMLYDYDRYDDSIDVKKIYDKLNNQYGIGDDDFPHASFLKRFGYGKVSVFTKKVVKEDMKIQLDYLQKEIEVKIEEVEGFE
;
A
#
# COMPACT_ATOMS: atom_id res chain seq x y z
N MET A 1 -22.91 -8.20 -4.58
CA MET A 1 -21.75 -8.97 -5.07
C MET A 1 -21.14 -9.62 -3.86
N TYR A 2 -21.08 -10.95 -3.85
CA TYR A 2 -20.43 -11.70 -2.77
C TYR A 2 -18.94 -11.84 -3.06
N LEU A 3 -18.12 -12.10 -2.03
CA LEU A 3 -16.67 -12.25 -2.19
C LEU A 3 -16.34 -13.41 -3.15
N LYS A 4 -17.04 -14.54 -3.02
CA LYS A 4 -16.78 -15.73 -3.85
C LYS A 4 -17.24 -15.57 -5.31
N ASP A 5 -18.03 -14.54 -5.62
CA ASP A 5 -18.38 -14.18 -7.00
C ASP A 5 -17.22 -13.48 -7.74
N ILE A 6 -16.17 -13.06 -7.03
CA ILE A 6 -15.09 -12.23 -7.57
C ILE A 6 -13.97 -13.08 -8.15
N ASP A 7 -13.53 -12.75 -9.37
CA ASP A 7 -12.25 -13.24 -9.88
C ASP A 7 -11.08 -12.48 -9.23
N LEU A 8 -10.69 -12.93 -8.04
CA LEU A 8 -9.55 -12.36 -7.28
C LEU A 8 -8.25 -12.41 -8.08
N ARG A 9 -8.08 -13.39 -8.98
CA ARG A 9 -6.89 -13.53 -9.82
C ARG A 9 -6.85 -12.46 -10.90
N GLU A 10 -7.98 -12.11 -11.48
CA GLU A 10 -8.09 -10.98 -12.41
C GLU A 10 -7.74 -9.66 -11.71
N LEU A 11 -8.30 -9.41 -10.53
CA LEU A 11 -8.02 -8.18 -9.78
C LEU A 11 -6.54 -8.05 -9.41
N TYR A 12 -5.96 -9.11 -8.85
CA TYR A 12 -4.51 -9.20 -8.61
C TYR A 12 -3.69 -8.86 -9.87
N ARG A 13 -4.07 -9.41 -11.03
CA ARG A 13 -3.37 -9.17 -12.29
C ARG A 13 -3.46 -7.71 -12.74
N LYS A 14 -4.60 -7.03 -12.54
CA LYS A 14 -4.75 -5.61 -12.87
C LYS A 14 -3.76 -4.74 -12.11
N TRP A 15 -3.62 -4.98 -10.81
CA TRP A 15 -2.63 -4.27 -9.99
C TRP A 15 -1.19 -4.60 -10.42
N LYS A 16 -0.87 -5.88 -10.62
CA LYS A 16 0.49 -6.33 -10.93
C LYS A 16 0.97 -5.94 -12.35
N LYS A 17 0.04 -5.75 -13.29
CA LYS A 17 0.35 -5.44 -14.68
C LYS A 17 1.09 -4.10 -14.80
N ASN A 18 2.07 -4.03 -15.69
CA ASN A 18 2.86 -2.83 -16.01
C ASN A 18 3.66 -2.21 -14.85
N LEU A 19 3.97 -2.97 -13.78
CA LEU A 19 4.85 -2.51 -12.69
C LEU A 19 6.35 -2.46 -13.04
N LYS A 20 6.75 -2.99 -14.20
CA LYS A 20 8.13 -2.99 -14.72
C LYS A 20 9.15 -3.40 -13.64
N GLN A 21 10.15 -2.56 -13.36
CA GLN A 21 11.21 -2.81 -12.37
C GLN A 21 10.69 -2.94 -10.93
N PHE A 22 9.52 -2.36 -10.62
CA PHE A 22 8.93 -2.42 -9.28
C PHE A 22 8.06 -3.67 -9.04
N ARG A 23 7.97 -4.58 -10.02
CA ARG A 23 7.16 -5.80 -9.91
C ARG A 23 7.51 -6.67 -8.70
N GLY A 24 8.76 -6.65 -8.22
CA GLY A 24 9.23 -7.41 -7.07
C GLY A 24 8.65 -6.94 -5.73
N PHE A 25 8.27 -5.67 -5.62
CA PHE A 25 7.76 -5.05 -4.39
C PHE A 25 6.24 -5.16 -4.26
N TYR A 26 5.54 -5.65 -5.28
CA TYR A 26 4.10 -5.88 -5.18
C TYR A 26 3.81 -7.19 -4.45
N ARG A 27 2.92 -7.13 -3.46
CA ARG A 27 2.53 -8.29 -2.64
C ARG A 27 1.16 -8.82 -3.04
N SER A 28 1.10 -10.12 -3.33
CA SER A 28 -0.14 -10.80 -3.73
C SER A 28 -0.95 -11.33 -2.55
N THR A 29 -0.35 -11.39 -1.36
CA THR A 29 -0.90 -11.97 -0.14
C THR A 29 -2.36 -11.57 0.08
N PRO A 30 -2.74 -10.27 -0.01
CA PRO A 30 -4.13 -9.87 0.21
C PRO A 30 -5.13 -10.54 -0.72
N PHE A 31 -4.78 -10.81 -1.98
CA PHE A 31 -5.67 -11.47 -2.94
C PHE A 31 -5.66 -13.00 -2.81
N VAL A 32 -4.53 -13.57 -2.40
CA VAL A 32 -4.38 -15.02 -2.26
C VAL A 32 -5.17 -15.51 -1.06
N THR A 33 -5.09 -14.81 0.08
CA THR A 33 -5.74 -15.26 1.32
C THR A 33 -7.25 -15.14 1.28
N LEU A 34 -7.79 -14.23 0.47
CA LEU A 34 -9.23 -14.09 0.25
C LEU A 34 -9.86 -15.30 -0.48
N GLN A 35 -9.06 -16.17 -1.09
CA GLN A 35 -9.57 -17.42 -1.68
C GLN A 35 -10.13 -18.37 -0.61
N ASP A 36 -9.60 -18.30 0.61
CA ASP A 36 -9.98 -19.17 1.74
C ASP A 36 -10.84 -18.45 2.79
N TYR A 37 -11.07 -17.14 2.64
CA TYR A 37 -11.93 -16.35 3.53
C TYR A 37 -13.42 -16.69 3.32
N ASP A 38 -14.24 -16.69 4.37
CA ASP A 38 -15.67 -17.00 4.27
C ASP A 38 -16.39 -16.04 3.33
N ASP A 39 -17.44 -16.56 2.69
CA ASP A 39 -18.20 -15.75 1.77
C ASP A 39 -19.06 -14.73 2.52
N PHE A 40 -18.96 -13.46 2.11
CA PHE A 40 -19.77 -12.39 2.66
C PHE A 40 -20.19 -11.40 1.57
N LYS A 41 -21.24 -10.64 1.86
CA LYS A 41 -21.73 -9.61 0.93
C LYS A 41 -20.81 -8.38 1.02
N LEU A 42 -20.11 -8.08 -0.07
CA LEU A 42 -19.27 -6.90 -0.16
C LEU A 42 -20.09 -5.63 0.08
N LYS A 43 -19.57 -4.75 0.91
CA LYS A 43 -20.16 -3.43 1.15
C LYS A 43 -19.77 -2.51 0.00
N TRP A 44 -20.72 -1.68 -0.44
CA TRP A 44 -20.37 -0.58 -1.34
C TRP A 44 -19.60 0.47 -0.56
N CYS A 45 -18.52 0.96 -1.14
CA CYS A 45 -17.77 2.09 -0.63
C CYS A 45 -17.52 3.05 -1.78
N GLU A 46 -17.48 4.35 -1.50
CA GLU A 46 -17.00 5.33 -2.46
C GLU A 46 -15.50 5.09 -2.74
N GLN A 47 -15.14 5.04 -4.03
CA GLN A 47 -13.79 4.73 -4.53
C GLN A 47 -13.03 6.01 -4.89
N GLY A 48 -11.70 5.95 -4.88
CA GLY A 48 -10.87 7.03 -5.43
C GLY A 48 -10.98 8.36 -4.70
N LYS A 49 -11.10 8.32 -3.37
CA LYS A 49 -11.04 9.52 -2.52
C LYS A 49 -9.63 10.10 -2.45
N TYR A 50 -9.53 11.26 -1.80
CA TYR A 50 -8.28 11.94 -1.45
C TYR A 50 -7.58 12.63 -2.64
N ASP A 51 -8.34 13.26 -3.54
CA ASP A 51 -7.79 14.10 -4.62
C ASP A 51 -6.81 15.15 -4.10
N GLU A 52 -7.19 15.91 -3.07
CA GLU A 52 -6.35 16.98 -2.50
C GLU A 52 -5.04 16.43 -1.93
N LEU A 53 -5.09 15.27 -1.25
CA LEU A 53 -3.89 14.61 -0.75
C LEU A 53 -2.99 14.13 -1.91
N ALA A 54 -3.58 13.55 -2.97
CA ALA A 54 -2.83 13.14 -4.15
C ALA A 54 -2.16 14.34 -4.82
N GLU A 55 -2.87 15.47 -4.94
CA GLU A 55 -2.36 16.74 -5.47
C GLU A 55 -1.21 17.28 -4.62
N ASN A 56 -1.33 17.24 -3.30
CA ASN A 56 -0.26 17.62 -2.40
C ASN A 56 0.98 16.72 -2.57
N ILE A 57 0.82 15.40 -2.64
CA ILE A 57 1.93 14.46 -2.86
C ILE A 57 2.60 14.71 -4.23
N LEU A 58 1.81 15.03 -5.27
CA LEU A 58 2.32 15.31 -6.61
C LEU A 58 3.28 16.50 -6.67
N LEU A 59 3.13 17.49 -5.78
CA LEU A 59 4.06 18.63 -5.70
C LEU A 59 5.50 18.20 -5.39
N HIS A 60 5.69 16.98 -4.85
CA HIS A 60 6.98 16.42 -4.49
C HIS A 60 7.45 15.34 -5.47
N ILE A 61 6.62 14.96 -6.45
CA ILE A 61 6.97 14.04 -7.52
C ILE A 61 7.68 14.84 -8.62
N ASN A 62 9.01 14.87 -8.56
CA ASN A 62 9.87 15.43 -9.60
C ASN A 62 10.77 14.35 -10.22
N GLU A 63 11.49 14.74 -11.29
CA GLU A 63 12.43 13.83 -11.96
C GLU A 63 13.51 13.35 -10.99
N GLY A 64 13.69 12.03 -10.91
CA GLY A 64 14.65 11.41 -10.00
C GLY A 64 14.19 11.24 -8.55
N THR A 65 12.92 11.55 -8.23
CA THR A 65 12.33 11.26 -6.91
C THR A 65 11.37 10.08 -6.99
N LEU A 66 11.58 9.08 -6.13
CA LEU A 66 10.58 8.04 -5.86
C LEU A 66 9.73 8.46 -4.67
N CYS A 67 8.40 8.38 -4.81
CA CYS A 67 7.49 8.63 -3.71
C CYS A 67 7.02 7.33 -3.05
N ILE A 68 7.02 7.37 -1.72
CA ILE A 68 6.53 6.33 -0.83
C ILE A 68 5.41 6.94 0.01
N VAL A 69 4.30 6.23 0.14
CA VAL A 69 3.19 6.61 1.02
C VAL A 69 2.98 5.49 2.02
N ASP A 70 3.08 5.81 3.32
CA ASP A 70 2.86 4.91 4.46
C ASP A 70 1.74 5.49 5.31
N LEU A 71 0.49 5.22 4.91
CA LEU A 71 -0.75 5.75 5.49
C LEU A 71 -1.74 4.61 5.76
N PRO A 72 -2.85 4.87 6.49
CA PRO A 72 -3.84 3.84 6.80
C PRO A 72 -4.35 3.12 5.55
N PHE A 73 -4.70 1.83 5.69
CA PHE A 73 -5.03 0.95 4.57
C PHE A 73 -6.09 1.56 3.64
N ASP A 74 -7.18 2.08 4.21
CA ASP A 74 -8.30 2.60 3.41
C ASP A 74 -7.90 3.84 2.60
N VAL A 75 -6.96 4.62 3.11
CA VAL A 75 -6.43 5.83 2.46
C VAL A 75 -5.55 5.44 1.27
N ILE A 76 -4.62 4.51 1.48
CA ILE A 76 -3.69 4.11 0.42
C ILE A 76 -4.42 3.41 -0.74
N ILE A 77 -5.49 2.67 -0.46
CA ILE A 77 -6.27 1.99 -1.50
C ILE A 77 -7.07 2.99 -2.35
N ASP A 78 -7.65 4.02 -1.72
CA ASP A 78 -8.37 5.06 -2.46
C ASP A 78 -7.41 5.95 -3.26
N ILE A 79 -6.34 6.44 -2.63
CA ILE A 79 -5.40 7.33 -3.30
C ILE A 79 -4.64 6.62 -4.44
N ALA A 80 -4.45 5.29 -4.32
CA ALA A 80 -3.93 4.47 -5.41
C ALA A 80 -4.76 4.61 -6.69
N LEU A 81 -6.10 4.62 -6.55
CA LEU A 81 -7.01 4.76 -7.67
C LEU A 81 -6.92 6.16 -8.29
N VAL A 82 -6.79 7.20 -7.46
CA VAL A 82 -6.57 8.58 -7.91
C VAL A 82 -5.27 8.69 -8.71
N PHE A 83 -4.15 8.19 -8.16
CA PHE A 83 -2.86 8.18 -8.87
C PHE A 83 -2.93 7.43 -10.19
N ASN A 84 -3.61 6.27 -10.21
CA ASN A 84 -3.73 5.44 -11.40
C ASN A 84 -4.59 6.11 -12.49
N ASN A 85 -5.84 6.44 -12.16
CA ASN A 85 -6.84 6.83 -13.14
C ASN A 85 -6.69 8.31 -13.54
N LYS A 86 -6.46 9.22 -12.58
CA LYS A 86 -6.36 10.67 -12.84
C LYS A 86 -4.97 11.08 -13.33
N TYR A 87 -3.92 10.54 -12.71
CA TYR A 87 -2.55 11.01 -12.93
C TYR A 87 -1.66 10.08 -13.74
N ARG A 88 -2.17 8.89 -14.12
CA ARG A 88 -1.42 7.86 -14.86
C ARG A 88 -0.08 7.50 -14.21
N ILE A 89 -0.08 7.46 -12.88
CA ILE A 89 1.02 6.96 -12.05
C ILE A 89 0.64 5.56 -11.59
N LYS A 90 1.53 4.59 -11.77
CA LYS A 90 1.24 3.20 -11.40
C LYS A 90 1.46 3.00 -9.90
N PRO A 91 0.41 2.69 -9.12
CA PRO A 91 0.56 2.33 -7.72
C PRO A 91 1.19 0.94 -7.58
N VAL A 92 2.23 0.85 -6.75
CA VAL A 92 2.88 -0.39 -6.33
C VAL A 92 2.36 -0.71 -4.92
N LEU A 93 1.35 -1.57 -4.82
CA LEU A 93 0.81 -2.00 -3.52
C LEU A 93 1.78 -2.97 -2.84
N ASN A 94 2.49 -2.48 -1.83
CA ASN A 94 3.34 -3.29 -0.97
C ASN A 94 2.64 -3.53 0.36
N ILE A 95 1.58 -4.33 0.29
CA ILE A 95 0.70 -4.67 1.41
C ILE A 95 0.77 -6.18 1.59
N ASN A 96 1.44 -6.64 2.64
CA ASN A 96 1.61 -8.08 2.91
C ASN A 96 0.54 -8.63 3.87
N MET A 97 -0.60 -7.96 3.96
CA MET A 97 -1.70 -8.33 4.84
C MET A 97 -2.24 -9.73 4.52
N PHE A 98 -2.29 -10.56 5.54
CA PHE A 98 -2.94 -11.88 5.50
C PHE A 98 -4.38 -11.73 6.00
N PHE A 99 -5.35 -11.60 5.08
CA PHE A 99 -6.76 -11.55 5.47
C PHE A 99 -7.21 -12.89 6.04
N ASN A 100 -7.77 -12.85 7.26
CA ASN A 100 -8.35 -13.98 7.95
C ASN A 100 -9.46 -13.49 8.88
N GLU A 101 -10.57 -14.21 8.99
CA GLU A 101 -11.72 -13.80 9.81
C GLU A 101 -11.40 -13.68 11.30
N HIS A 102 -10.43 -14.46 11.78
CA HIS A 102 -9.97 -14.41 13.16
C HIS A 102 -8.78 -13.47 13.33
N GLY A 103 -8.37 -12.78 12.27
CA GLY A 103 -7.26 -11.83 12.28
C GLY A 103 -7.47 -10.65 13.23
N ILE A 104 -6.37 -10.08 13.71
CA ILE A 104 -6.35 -8.80 14.42
C ILE A 104 -6.56 -7.65 13.44
N ILE A 105 -5.90 -7.71 12.29
CA ILE A 105 -5.94 -6.66 11.26
C ILE A 105 -6.63 -7.17 9.99
N GLY A 106 -7.15 -6.24 9.19
CA GLY A 106 -7.85 -6.56 7.94
C GLY A 106 -9.31 -6.99 8.19
N THR A 107 -10.22 -6.07 7.96
CA THR A 107 -11.67 -6.24 8.16
C THR A 107 -12.41 -6.49 6.85
N GLU A 108 -13.66 -6.93 6.91
CA GLU A 108 -14.55 -6.98 5.73
C GLU A 108 -14.69 -5.62 5.03
N ASP A 109 -14.54 -4.50 5.76
CA ASP A 109 -14.56 -3.16 5.18
C ASP A 109 -13.30 -2.91 4.35
N ASN A 110 -12.13 -3.29 4.86
CA ASN A 110 -10.87 -3.22 4.12
C ASN A 110 -10.92 -4.12 2.87
N ILE A 111 -11.46 -5.33 3.00
CA ILE A 111 -11.65 -6.25 1.86
C ILE A 111 -12.58 -5.62 0.83
N SER A 112 -13.75 -5.12 1.26
CA SER A 112 -14.70 -4.44 0.39
C SER A 112 -14.03 -3.26 -0.33
N LYS A 113 -13.24 -2.45 0.38
CA LYS A 113 -12.48 -1.32 -0.16
C LYS A 113 -11.49 -1.74 -1.25
N LEU A 114 -10.70 -2.77 -0.97
CA LEU A 114 -9.73 -3.33 -1.92
C LEU A 114 -10.42 -3.83 -3.18
N ILE A 115 -11.48 -4.63 -3.04
CA ILE A 115 -12.18 -5.21 -4.19
C ILE A 115 -12.85 -4.12 -5.04
N ASN A 116 -13.59 -3.19 -4.41
CA ASN A 116 -14.26 -2.10 -5.13
C ASN A 116 -13.26 -1.22 -5.90
N ASN A 117 -12.13 -0.83 -5.29
CA ASN A 117 -11.10 -0.06 -5.99
C ASN A 117 -10.40 -0.90 -7.08
N SER A 118 -10.17 -2.18 -6.85
CA SER A 118 -9.57 -3.09 -7.85
C SER A 118 -10.42 -3.25 -9.12
N LEU A 119 -11.75 -3.15 -8.99
CA LEU A 119 -12.66 -3.23 -10.14
C LEU A 119 -12.59 -1.97 -11.01
N MET A 120 -12.20 -0.83 -10.43
CA MET A 120 -12.17 0.48 -11.08
C MET A 120 -10.79 0.87 -11.63
N ILE A 121 -9.73 0.13 -11.27
CA ILE A 121 -8.37 0.48 -11.68
C ILE A 121 -8.19 0.34 -13.20
N GLU A 122 -7.61 1.38 -13.81
CA GLU A 122 -7.35 1.39 -15.25
C GLU A 122 -6.09 0.61 -15.63
N ASP A 123 -6.11 0.02 -16.83
CA ASP A 123 -4.92 -0.52 -17.46
C ASP A 123 -4.08 0.61 -18.06
N ILE A 124 -3.10 1.06 -17.28
CA ILE A 124 -2.18 2.12 -17.69
C ILE A 124 -0.79 1.56 -17.99
N ASN A 125 -0.12 2.09 -19.01
CA ASN A 125 1.30 1.89 -19.27
C ASN A 125 2.02 3.23 -19.04
N THR A 126 2.95 3.27 -18.08
CA THR A 126 3.62 4.49 -17.61
C THR A 126 5.02 4.17 -17.10
N ASP A 127 5.87 5.18 -16.96
CA ASP A 127 7.17 5.11 -16.29
C ASP A 127 7.17 5.80 -14.92
N LYS A 128 5.99 6.26 -14.47
CA LYS A 128 5.80 6.89 -13.16
C LYS A 128 5.24 5.88 -12.18
N PHE A 129 5.87 5.76 -11.02
CA PHE A 129 5.52 4.79 -9.98
C PHE A 129 5.41 5.48 -8.63
N ILE A 130 4.51 4.97 -7.78
CA ILE A 130 4.41 5.34 -6.37
C ILE A 130 4.29 4.07 -5.55
N MET A 131 5.06 3.97 -4.47
CA MET A 131 5.00 2.81 -3.57
C MET A 131 4.06 3.09 -2.42
N LEU A 132 3.17 2.15 -2.15
CA LEU A 132 2.12 2.30 -1.14
C LEU A 132 2.28 1.19 -0.10
N TYR A 133 2.49 1.59 1.14
CA TYR A 133 2.63 0.73 2.30
C TYR A 133 1.47 1.00 3.25
N ASP A 134 0.99 -0.07 3.87
CA ASP A 134 -0.07 -0.04 4.85
C ASP A 134 0.49 0.31 6.23
N TYR A 135 0.11 1.49 6.73
CA TYR A 135 0.48 1.92 8.07
C TYR A 135 -0.18 1.07 9.16
N ASP A 136 -1.32 0.42 8.89
CA ASP A 136 -2.06 -0.35 9.90
C ASP A 136 -1.52 -1.79 10.07
N ARG A 137 -0.37 -2.09 9.46
CA ARG A 137 0.28 -3.42 9.44
C ARG A 137 0.60 -4.03 10.82
N TYR A 138 0.78 -3.20 11.85
CA TYR A 138 0.86 -3.63 13.24
C TYR A 138 0.48 -2.48 14.19
N ASP A 139 0.13 -2.80 15.42
CA ASP A 139 -0.14 -1.85 16.50
C ASP A 139 0.58 -2.31 17.77
N ASP A 140 1.61 -1.57 18.17
CA ASP A 140 2.39 -1.86 19.38
C ASP A 140 1.60 -1.59 20.68
N SER A 141 0.47 -0.91 20.58
CA SER A 141 -0.39 -0.56 21.73
C SER A 141 -1.44 -1.63 22.05
N ILE A 142 -1.53 -2.68 21.24
CA ILE A 142 -2.54 -3.74 21.42
C ILE A 142 -2.38 -4.44 22.78
N ASP A 143 -3.51 -4.51 23.49
CA ASP A 143 -3.60 -5.29 24.72
C ASP A 143 -3.80 -6.77 24.39
N VAL A 144 -2.70 -7.52 24.38
CA VAL A 144 -2.66 -8.96 24.07
C VAL A 144 -3.66 -9.77 24.91
N LYS A 145 -4.00 -9.32 26.13
CA LYS A 145 -4.98 -10.02 26.98
C LYS A 145 -6.40 -9.94 26.43
N LYS A 146 -6.72 -8.95 25.58
CA LYS A 146 -8.06 -8.75 24.99
C LYS A 146 -8.26 -9.46 23.65
N ILE A 147 -7.20 -10.04 23.09
CA ILE A 147 -7.19 -10.65 21.75
C ILE A 147 -6.58 -12.06 21.76
N TYR A 148 -6.58 -12.72 22.91
CA TYR A 148 -5.95 -14.04 23.08
C TYR A 148 -6.58 -15.14 22.21
N ASP A 149 -7.83 -14.93 21.78
CA ASP A 149 -8.62 -15.80 20.92
C ASP A 149 -8.49 -15.44 19.42
N LYS A 150 -7.72 -14.40 19.09
CA LYS A 150 -7.49 -13.96 17.72
C LYS A 150 -6.17 -14.47 17.14
N LEU A 151 -6.16 -14.64 15.83
CA LEU A 151 -4.95 -14.89 15.06
C LEU A 151 -4.15 -13.59 14.93
N ASN A 152 -2.91 -13.60 15.44
CA ASN A 152 -1.99 -12.49 15.20
C ASN A 152 -1.45 -12.51 13.76
N ASN A 153 -2.14 -11.81 12.87
CA ASN A 153 -1.81 -11.64 11.45
C ASN A 153 -1.14 -10.29 11.15
N GLN A 154 -0.63 -9.59 12.18
CA GLN A 154 0.17 -8.39 12.01
C GLN A 154 1.49 -8.73 11.30
N TYR A 155 2.05 -7.76 10.58
CA TYR A 155 3.27 -7.93 9.81
C TYR A 155 4.12 -6.66 9.81
N GLY A 156 5.43 -6.81 9.67
CA GLY A 156 6.35 -5.72 9.41
C GLY A 156 6.89 -5.79 7.99
N ILE A 157 7.59 -4.75 7.57
CA ILE A 157 8.35 -4.73 6.33
C ILE A 157 9.83 -5.03 6.60
N GLY A 158 10.46 -5.76 5.69
CA GLY A 158 11.88 -6.08 5.74
C GLY A 158 12.63 -5.61 4.49
N ASP A 159 13.87 -6.06 4.39
CA ASP A 159 14.79 -5.71 3.30
C ASP A 159 14.23 -6.08 1.91
N ASP A 160 13.56 -7.23 1.80
CA ASP A 160 12.93 -7.70 0.55
C ASP A 160 11.66 -6.92 0.16
N ASP A 161 11.11 -6.13 1.09
CA ASP A 161 9.95 -5.28 0.85
C ASP A 161 10.36 -3.88 0.40
N PHE A 162 11.59 -3.44 0.67
CA PHE A 162 11.98 -2.05 0.49
C PHE A 162 13.04 -1.87 -0.62
N PRO A 163 12.94 -0.87 -1.51
CA PRO A 163 13.94 -0.69 -2.56
C PRO A 163 15.28 -0.22 -1.99
N HIS A 164 16.35 -0.98 -2.23
CA HIS A 164 17.70 -0.58 -1.86
C HIS A 164 18.24 0.58 -2.71
N ALA A 165 19.23 1.31 -2.18
CA ALA A 165 19.87 2.43 -2.85
C ALA A 165 20.43 2.05 -4.24
N SER A 166 21.05 0.87 -4.36
CA SER A 166 21.61 0.38 -5.63
C SER A 166 20.53 0.18 -6.70
N PHE A 167 19.35 -0.33 -6.31
CA PHE A 167 18.20 -0.46 -7.19
C PHE A 167 17.72 0.93 -7.64
N LEU A 168 17.54 1.85 -6.69
CA LEU A 168 17.05 3.20 -6.97
C LEU A 168 17.99 3.98 -7.91
N LYS A 169 19.29 4.01 -7.61
CA LYS A 169 20.32 4.65 -8.45
C LYS A 169 20.34 4.07 -9.86
N ARG A 170 20.23 2.74 -10.01
CA ARG A 170 20.19 2.06 -11.31
C ARG A 170 19.03 2.53 -12.18
N PHE A 171 17.91 2.91 -11.57
CA PHE A 171 16.71 3.39 -12.26
C PHE A 171 16.57 4.92 -12.23
N GLY A 172 17.64 5.65 -11.89
CA GLY A 172 17.68 7.11 -11.95
C GLY A 172 17.05 7.83 -10.77
N TYR A 173 16.70 7.12 -9.69
CA TYR A 173 16.20 7.74 -8.46
C TYR A 173 17.37 8.14 -7.55
N GLY A 174 17.53 9.45 -7.37
CA GLY A 174 18.52 10.05 -6.46
C GLY A 174 17.92 10.54 -5.14
N LYS A 175 16.58 10.53 -5.05
CA LYS A 175 15.82 10.97 -3.88
C LYS A 175 14.62 10.08 -3.61
N VAL A 176 14.25 9.95 -2.34
CA VAL A 176 12.99 9.36 -1.88
C VAL A 176 12.23 10.36 -1.02
N SER A 177 10.96 10.57 -1.36
CA SER A 177 10.01 11.34 -0.54
C SER A 177 9.00 10.40 0.09
N VAL A 178 8.92 10.39 1.42
CA VAL A 178 8.04 9.53 2.21
C VAL A 178 6.93 10.37 2.81
N PHE A 179 5.69 10.02 2.53
CA PHE A 179 4.50 10.62 3.12
C PHE A 179 3.91 9.67 4.13
N THR A 180 3.84 10.08 5.37
CA THR A 180 3.39 9.21 6.45
C THR A 180 2.71 9.99 7.56
N LYS A 181 2.19 9.27 8.56
CA LYS A 181 1.65 9.88 9.77
C LYS A 181 2.76 10.57 10.55
N LYS A 182 2.39 11.28 11.62
CA LYS A 182 3.32 11.96 12.51
C LYS A 182 4.44 11.05 13.05
N VAL A 183 4.11 9.80 13.33
CA VAL A 183 5.06 8.80 13.81
C VAL A 183 5.38 7.85 12.67
N VAL A 184 6.66 7.76 12.29
CA VAL A 184 7.13 6.73 11.37
C VAL A 184 7.26 5.42 12.14
N LYS A 185 6.69 4.35 11.62
CA LYS A 185 6.82 3.01 12.19
C LYS A 185 8.27 2.54 12.18
N GLU A 186 8.66 1.81 13.22
CA GLU A 186 10.06 1.42 13.47
C GLU A 186 10.65 0.59 12.31
N ASP A 187 9.88 -0.34 11.73
CA ASP A 187 10.34 -1.14 10.60
C ASP A 187 10.65 -0.28 9.35
N MET A 188 9.78 0.68 9.02
CA MET A 188 9.99 1.66 7.95
C MET A 188 11.18 2.55 8.26
N LYS A 189 11.28 3.04 9.50
CA LYS A 189 12.38 3.88 9.93
C LYS A 189 13.74 3.20 9.76
N ILE A 190 13.85 1.92 10.12
CA ILE A 190 15.07 1.13 9.90
C ILE A 190 15.45 1.14 8.42
N GLN A 191 14.49 0.88 7.52
CA GLN A 191 14.74 0.87 6.07
C GLN A 191 15.17 2.24 5.53
N LEU A 192 14.50 3.31 5.97
CA LEU A 192 14.85 4.69 5.61
C LEU A 192 16.23 5.09 6.14
N ASP A 193 16.58 4.65 7.36
CA ASP A 193 17.88 4.92 7.97
C ASP A 193 19.04 4.23 7.25
N TYR A 194 18.79 3.06 6.65
CA TYR A 194 19.74 2.44 5.74
C TYR A 194 19.83 3.18 4.41
N LEU A 195 18.68 3.56 3.85
CA LEU A 195 18.62 4.22 2.55
C LEU A 195 19.29 5.61 2.54
N GLN A 196 19.09 6.40 3.60
CA GLN A 196 19.61 7.77 3.71
C GLN A 196 21.15 7.85 3.74
N LYS A 197 21.84 6.72 3.97
CA LYS A 197 23.31 6.64 3.89
C LYS A 197 23.82 6.87 2.47
N GLU A 198 22.95 6.71 1.47
CA GLU A 198 23.34 6.64 0.07
C GLU A 198 22.48 7.48 -0.87
N ILE A 199 21.27 7.86 -0.46
CA ILE A 199 20.26 8.57 -1.25
C ILE A 199 19.59 9.63 -0.37
N GLU A 200 19.18 10.76 -0.95
CA GLU A 200 18.44 11.78 -0.20
C GLU A 200 17.07 11.22 0.22
N VAL A 201 16.76 11.25 1.51
CA VAL A 201 15.44 10.86 2.03
C VAL A 201 14.79 12.09 2.66
N LYS A 202 13.56 12.40 2.23
CA LYS A 202 12.72 13.44 2.82
C LYS A 202 11.46 12.80 3.38
N ILE A 203 11.19 13.01 4.66
CA ILE A 203 9.97 12.55 5.32
C ILE A 203 9.03 13.74 5.48
N GLU A 204 7.78 13.57 5.05
CA GLU A 204 6.71 14.55 5.08
C GLU A 204 5.56 13.98 5.93
N GLU A 205 5.15 14.72 6.95
CA GLU A 205 3.95 14.40 7.74
C GLU A 205 2.71 14.78 6.94
N VAL A 206 1.73 13.88 6.88
CA VAL A 206 0.41 14.15 6.31
C VAL A 206 -0.54 14.56 7.43
N GLU A 207 -0.95 15.82 7.43
CA GLU A 207 -1.94 16.34 8.37
C GLU A 207 -3.28 15.58 8.29
N GLY A 208 -3.96 15.44 9.41
CA GLY A 208 -5.27 14.75 9.50
C GLY A 208 -5.20 13.24 9.73
N PHE A 209 -4.00 12.67 9.84
CA PHE A 209 -3.79 11.27 10.23
C PHE A 209 -2.91 11.19 11.49
N GLU A 210 -3.54 11.32 12.67
CA GLU A 210 -2.91 11.15 13.99
C GLU A 210 -2.66 9.69 14.35
#